data_AF-A0A292YMH3-F1
#
_entry.id   AF-A0A292YMH3-F1
#
_cell.length_a   1.000
_cell.length_b   1.000
_cell.length_c   1.000
_cell.angle_alpha   90.00
_cell.angle_beta   90.00
_cell.angle_gamma   90.00
#
_symmetry.space_group_name_H-M   'P 1'
#
loop_
_entity.id
_entity.type
_entity.pdbx_description
1 polymer ?
#
loop_
_entity_poly.entity_id
_entity_poly.type
_entity_poly.pdbx_seq_one_letter_code
_entity_poly.pdbx_strand_id
1 'polypeptide(L)'
;MAAVTLRIVPCSNRQEMDKIVEAVKARLAAGERVELETCLHTPKLRSPVYQTARNYGGIIKVVLQLGEIDRKLKIPTYAEDVDQIEVSGNTVVDEDAAEFFRRHEKNLINDPVKVFRDLQQSGHLLRYIPEYKGAIGLDQHSPYHTYSVFDHIMEATAYVAGTNLKMVWSVLLHDIGKGYPGIKQFLGVVVEPYASYSKKDRVVIENGERIREGLDSGESYRVNGEAIPKQYIRTDLVGHFYDHENVGAQLALRILPRIGYTTEFAHEVAALVQLHMTMPRDMDTIAPNVLKKWYAKVGRYASDLMMIRMADDKGK
;
A
#
# COMPACT_ATOMS: atom_id res chain seq x y z
N MET A 1 -17.22 21.51 21.69
CA MET A 1 -17.30 21.04 20.30
C MET A 1 -17.35 19.52 20.30
N ALA A 2 -18.20 18.94 19.46
CA ALA A 2 -18.20 17.51 19.19
C ALA A 2 -16.80 17.07 18.74
N ALA A 3 -16.34 15.90 19.17
CA ALA A 3 -15.06 15.35 18.76
C ALA A 3 -15.15 13.83 18.70
N VAL A 4 -14.59 13.24 17.65
CA VAL A 4 -14.47 11.80 17.47
C VAL A 4 -13.00 11.45 17.31
N THR A 5 -12.48 10.59 18.18
CA THR A 5 -11.16 9.98 18.06
C THR A 5 -11.34 8.52 17.67
N LEU A 6 -10.89 8.15 16.47
CA LEU A 6 -10.88 6.77 16.00
C LEU A 6 -9.48 6.18 16.18
N ARG A 7 -9.34 5.21 17.08
CA ARG A 7 -8.13 4.41 17.23
C ARG A 7 -8.25 3.19 16.33
N ILE A 8 -7.50 3.18 15.22
CA ILE A 8 -7.51 2.06 14.27
C ILE A 8 -6.50 1.02 14.72
N VAL A 9 -7.00 -0.16 15.05
CA VAL A 9 -6.24 -1.33 15.52
C VAL A 9 -6.38 -2.49 14.54
N PRO A 10 -5.38 -3.38 14.44
CA PRO A 10 -5.54 -4.62 13.69
C PRO A 10 -6.62 -5.50 14.31
N CYS A 11 -7.57 -6.01 13.51
CA CYS A 11 -8.39 -7.15 13.91
C CYS A 11 -8.98 -7.91 12.73
N SER A 12 -9.40 -9.15 13.00
CA SER A 12 -9.95 -10.09 12.02
C SER A 12 -11.48 -10.07 11.91
N ASN A 13 -12.18 -9.38 12.82
CA ASN A 13 -13.63 -9.50 12.96
C ASN A 13 -14.39 -8.51 12.08
N ARG A 14 -15.49 -8.99 11.48
CA ARG A 14 -16.42 -8.15 10.73
C ARG A 14 -17.09 -7.16 11.68
N GLN A 15 -17.06 -5.89 11.29
CA GLN A 15 -17.67 -4.82 12.07
C GLN A 15 -19.12 -4.56 11.65
N GLU A 16 -19.98 -4.44 12.66
CA GLU A 16 -21.38 -4.06 12.48
C GLU A 16 -21.50 -2.53 12.37
N MET A 17 -21.30 -2.01 11.16
CA MET A 17 -21.22 -0.56 10.91
C MET A 17 -22.44 0.22 11.42
N ASP A 18 -23.65 -0.32 11.25
CA ASP A 18 -24.87 0.34 11.69
C ASP A 18 -24.88 0.54 13.21
N LYS A 19 -24.43 -0.47 13.98
CA LYS A 19 -24.30 -0.36 15.43
C LYS A 19 -23.26 0.69 15.83
N ILE A 20 -22.13 0.74 15.13
CA ILE A 20 -21.06 1.72 15.39
C ILE A 20 -21.58 3.13 15.13
N VAL A 21 -22.24 3.36 13.99
CA VAL A 21 -22.75 4.67 13.58
C VAL A 21 -23.83 5.16 14.56
N GLU A 22 -24.79 4.30 14.93
CA GLU A 22 -25.83 4.68 15.90
C GLU A 22 -25.25 4.97 17.29
N ALA A 23 -24.24 4.21 17.74
CA ALA A 23 -23.55 4.49 19.00
C ALA A 23 -22.81 5.84 18.97
N VAL A 24 -22.11 6.14 17.87
CA VAL A 24 -21.43 7.44 17.68
C VAL A 24 -22.45 8.57 17.69
N LYS A 25 -23.54 8.43 16.93
CA LYS A 25 -24.61 9.42 16.81
C LYS A 25 -25.27 9.72 18.16
N ALA A 26 -25.61 8.69 18.94
CA ALA A 26 -26.22 8.84 20.26
C ALA A 26 -25.34 9.67 21.21
N ARG A 27 -24.04 9.36 21.25
CA ARG A 27 -23.08 10.07 22.11
C ARG A 27 -22.85 11.51 21.66
N LEU A 28 -22.73 11.76 20.36
CA LEU A 28 -22.61 13.11 19.81
C LEU A 28 -23.87 13.95 20.06
N ALA A 29 -25.06 13.36 19.97
CA ALA A 29 -26.32 14.03 20.29
C ALA A 29 -26.43 14.40 21.78
N ALA A 30 -25.79 13.63 22.67
CA ALA A 30 -25.66 13.95 24.09
C ALA A 30 -24.55 15.00 24.38
N GLY A 31 -23.85 15.50 23.35
CA GLY A 31 -22.74 16.45 23.50
C GLY A 31 -21.44 15.81 24.00
N GLU A 32 -21.34 14.49 24.00
CA GLU A 32 -20.16 13.76 24.46
C GLU A 32 -19.04 13.74 23.41
N ARG A 33 -17.80 13.54 23.88
CA ARG A 33 -16.69 13.12 23.03
C ARG A 33 -16.77 11.62 22.79
N VAL A 34 -16.48 11.20 21.57
CA VAL A 34 -16.46 9.79 21.18
C VAL A 34 -15.03 9.33 21.01
N GLU A 35 -14.65 8.30 21.75
CA GLU A 35 -13.43 7.53 21.48
C GLU A 35 -13.85 6.12 21.05
N LEU A 36 -13.34 5.67 19.91
CA LEU A 36 -13.69 4.41 19.29
C LEU A 36 -12.41 3.66 18.94
N GLU A 37 -12.18 2.52 19.58
CA GLU A 37 -11.16 1.56 19.15
C GLU A 37 -11.77 0.57 18.17
N THR A 38 -11.18 0.43 16.99
CA THR A 38 -11.85 -0.21 15.86
C THR A 38 -10.89 -0.63 14.75
N CYS A 39 -11.34 -1.44 13.80
CA CYS A 39 -10.52 -1.97 12.71
C CYS A 39 -10.97 -1.47 11.35
N LEU A 40 -11.63 -0.30 11.27
CA LEU A 40 -12.20 0.27 10.04
C LEU A 40 -11.12 0.43 8.96
N HIS A 41 -10.85 -0.66 8.26
CA HIS A 41 -9.64 -0.88 7.48
C HIS A 41 -9.70 -0.18 6.12
N THR A 42 -10.87 0.27 5.68
CA THR A 42 -11.04 0.98 4.40
C THR A 42 -11.75 2.32 4.59
N PRO A 43 -11.56 3.27 3.65
CA PRO A 43 -12.35 4.51 3.61
C PRO A 43 -13.85 4.26 3.58
N LYS A 44 -14.30 3.17 2.92
CA LYS A 44 -15.72 2.79 2.87
C LYS A 44 -16.29 2.50 4.27
N LEU A 45 -15.51 1.88 5.15
CA LEU A 45 -15.92 1.60 6.53
C LEU A 45 -15.81 2.84 7.42
N ARG A 46 -14.87 3.75 7.14
CA ARG A 46 -14.67 4.97 7.94
C ARG A 46 -15.66 6.09 7.60
N SER A 47 -16.01 6.23 6.32
CA SER A 47 -16.84 7.33 5.79
C SER A 47 -18.16 7.54 6.54
N PRO A 48 -18.94 6.52 6.95
CA PRO A 48 -20.18 6.74 7.71
C PRO A 48 -19.94 7.39 9.08
N VAL A 49 -18.85 7.01 9.75
CA VAL A 49 -18.47 7.60 11.05
C VAL A 49 -18.04 9.05 10.86
N TYR A 50 -17.25 9.34 9.83
CA TYR A 50 -16.80 10.70 9.52
C TYR A 50 -17.97 11.62 9.17
N GLN A 51 -18.88 11.17 8.30
CA GLN A 51 -20.09 11.92 7.94
C GLN A 51 -20.95 12.22 9.18
N THR A 52 -21.11 11.22 10.06
CA THR A 52 -21.84 11.40 11.32
C THR A 52 -21.16 12.44 12.20
N ALA A 53 -19.84 12.39 12.37
CA ALA A 53 -19.09 13.40 13.12
C ALA A 53 -19.28 14.81 12.53
N ARG A 54 -19.19 14.95 11.20
CA ARG A 54 -19.35 16.24 10.51
C ARG A 54 -20.75 16.81 10.64
N ASN A 55 -21.80 15.98 10.60
CA ASN A 55 -23.18 16.43 10.79
C ASN A 55 -23.43 17.09 12.17
N TYR A 56 -22.61 16.76 13.16
CA TYR A 56 -22.64 17.37 14.50
C TYR A 56 -21.56 18.45 14.70
N GLY A 57 -20.92 18.92 13.62
CA GLY A 57 -19.84 19.91 13.69
C GLY A 57 -18.59 19.40 14.43
N GLY A 58 -18.35 18.08 14.36
CA GLY A 58 -17.27 17.43 15.11
C GLY A 58 -15.90 17.49 14.44
N ILE A 59 -14.87 17.57 15.28
CA ILE A 59 -13.47 17.37 14.88
C ILE A 59 -13.18 15.86 14.81
N ILE A 60 -12.54 15.42 13.73
CA ILE A 60 -12.18 14.02 13.48
C ILE A 60 -10.68 13.85 13.67
N LYS A 61 -10.31 13.12 14.72
CA LYS A 61 -8.96 12.66 14.98
C LYS A 61 -8.87 11.17 14.71
N VAL A 62 -7.80 10.75 14.03
CA VAL A 62 -7.50 9.33 13.80
C VAL A 62 -6.15 9.01 14.42
N VAL A 63 -6.10 7.95 15.21
CA VAL A 63 -4.87 7.40 15.79
C VAL A 63 -4.67 6.03 15.17
N LEU A 64 -3.61 5.87 14.39
CA LEU A 64 -3.26 4.60 13.77
C LEU A 64 -2.31 3.84 14.70
N GLN A 65 -2.70 2.65 15.15
CA GLN A 65 -1.81 1.73 15.86
C GLN A 65 -1.24 0.72 14.87
N LEU A 66 0.07 0.81 14.63
CA LEU A 66 0.75 -0.15 13.76
C LEU A 66 0.97 -1.47 14.53
N GLY A 67 0.38 -2.56 14.05
CA GLY A 67 0.59 -3.91 14.58
C GLY A 67 1.25 -4.83 13.55
N GLU A 68 0.70 -6.01 13.29
CA GLU A 68 1.13 -6.83 12.15
C GLU A 68 0.73 -6.16 10.82
N ILE A 69 1.43 -6.49 9.73
CA ILE A 69 1.07 -5.97 8.40
C ILE A 69 -0.26 -6.60 7.98
N ASP A 70 -1.26 -5.76 7.72
CA ASP A 70 -2.54 -6.18 7.16
C ASP A 70 -2.68 -5.61 5.74
N ARG A 71 -2.60 -6.46 4.71
CA ARG A 71 -2.75 -6.03 3.31
C ARG A 71 -4.10 -5.37 2.99
N LYS A 72 -5.14 -5.57 3.81
CA LYS A 72 -6.46 -4.94 3.64
C LYS A 72 -6.56 -3.57 4.33
N LEU A 73 -5.58 -3.22 5.17
CA LEU A 73 -5.54 -1.95 5.88
C LEU A 73 -5.09 -0.83 4.93
N LYS A 74 -6.02 0.06 4.63
CA LYS A 74 -5.77 1.32 3.96
C LYS A 74 -5.54 2.41 4.99
N ILE A 75 -4.32 2.93 5.05
CA ILE A 75 -3.90 4.05 5.88
C ILE A 75 -4.85 5.23 5.65
N PRO A 76 -5.46 5.78 6.72
CA PRO A 76 -6.25 6.99 6.65
C PRO A 76 -5.44 8.14 6.07
N THR A 77 -6.04 8.94 5.19
CA THR A 77 -5.35 10.10 4.62
C THR A 77 -6.17 11.36 4.80
N TYR A 78 -5.53 12.53 4.69
CA TYR A 78 -6.22 13.81 4.65
C TYR A 78 -7.16 13.99 3.44
N ALA A 79 -7.12 13.09 2.44
CA ALA A 79 -8.13 13.05 1.38
C ALA A 79 -9.49 12.49 1.84
N GLU A 80 -9.55 11.90 3.06
CA GLU A 80 -10.80 11.47 3.69
C GLU A 80 -11.42 12.56 4.60
N ASP A 81 -10.98 13.82 4.45
CA ASP A 81 -11.43 14.97 5.26
C ASP A 81 -11.27 14.77 6.77
N VAL A 82 -10.16 14.14 7.18
CA VAL A 82 -9.75 13.99 8.59
C VAL A 82 -9.00 15.24 9.05
N ASP A 83 -9.23 15.70 10.29
CA ASP A 83 -8.59 16.92 10.81
C ASP A 83 -7.18 16.65 11.36
N GLN A 84 -6.99 15.50 12.01
CA GLN A 84 -5.73 15.10 12.63
C GLN A 84 -5.47 13.61 12.46
N ILE A 85 -4.24 13.26 12.07
CA ILE A 85 -3.79 11.87 11.99
C ILE A 85 -2.54 11.74 12.85
N GLU A 86 -2.58 10.81 13.81
CA GLU A 86 -1.44 10.41 14.62
C GLU A 86 -1.08 8.96 14.30
N VAL A 87 0.20 8.69 14.15
CA VAL A 87 0.71 7.32 14.01
C VAL A 87 1.34 6.95 15.34
N SER A 88 0.69 6.04 16.06
CA SER A 88 1.15 5.54 17.34
C SER A 88 1.94 4.24 17.17
N GLY A 89 3.11 4.19 17.78
CA GLY A 89 4.00 3.03 17.78
C GLY A 89 5.29 3.34 18.53
N ASN A 90 5.94 2.30 19.05
CA ASN A 90 7.23 2.41 19.74
C ASN A 90 8.38 2.20 18.75
N THR A 91 8.42 2.97 17.66
CA THR A 91 9.50 2.85 16.69
C THR A 91 10.81 3.32 17.34
N VAL A 92 11.75 2.39 17.48
CA VAL A 92 13.12 2.71 17.91
C VAL A 92 13.88 3.22 16.69
N VAL A 93 14.44 4.42 16.82
CA VAL A 93 15.28 5.01 15.76
C VAL A 93 16.61 4.25 15.70
N ASP A 94 16.99 3.84 14.50
CA ASP A 94 18.32 3.35 14.18
C ASP A 94 19.22 4.56 13.93
N GLU A 95 19.97 4.97 14.96
CA GLU A 95 20.75 6.22 14.91
C GLU A 95 21.81 6.23 13.80
N ASP A 96 22.40 5.09 13.47
CA ASP A 96 23.38 4.98 12.38
C ASP A 96 22.73 5.21 11.02
N ALA A 97 21.59 4.56 10.77
CA ALA A 97 20.80 4.80 9.55
C ALA A 97 20.32 6.25 9.49
N ALA A 98 19.83 6.79 10.61
CA ALA A 98 19.33 8.15 10.70
C ALA A 98 20.42 9.18 10.43
N GLU A 99 21.61 9.00 11.00
CA GLU A 99 22.76 9.85 10.71
C GLU A 99 23.16 9.78 9.24
N PHE A 100 23.20 8.57 8.66
CA PHE A 100 23.48 8.40 7.24
C PHE A 100 22.50 9.20 6.37
N PHE A 101 21.19 9.02 6.54
CA PHE A 101 20.21 9.68 5.69
C PHE A 101 20.16 11.19 5.92
N ARG A 102 20.33 11.68 7.15
CA ARG A 102 20.47 13.13 7.44
C ARG A 102 21.68 13.72 6.74
N ARG A 103 22.85 13.08 6.84
CA ARG A 103 24.09 13.57 6.24
C ARG A 103 24.03 13.57 4.71
N HIS A 104 23.31 12.62 4.12
CA HIS A 104 23.22 12.45 2.67
C HIS A 104 21.93 13.00 2.06
N GLU A 105 21.09 13.74 2.80
CA GLU A 105 19.78 14.21 2.32
C GLU A 105 19.87 14.95 0.97
N LYS A 106 20.83 15.87 0.84
CA LYS A 106 21.04 16.60 -0.42
C LYS A 106 21.40 15.67 -1.58
N ASN A 107 22.22 14.65 -1.34
CA ASN A 107 22.60 13.69 -2.38
C ASN A 107 21.44 12.74 -2.67
N LEU A 108 20.66 12.37 -1.66
CA LEU A 108 19.45 11.57 -1.83
C LEU A 108 18.42 12.31 -2.71
N ILE A 109 18.28 13.63 -2.57
CA ILE A 109 17.39 14.40 -3.44
C ILE A 109 17.95 14.48 -4.86
N ASN A 110 19.24 14.79 -5.03
CA ASN A 110 19.80 15.11 -6.35
C ASN A 110 20.23 13.87 -7.16
N ASP A 111 20.66 12.80 -6.51
CA ASP A 111 21.12 11.55 -7.12
C ASP A 111 20.71 10.33 -6.26
N PRO A 112 19.39 10.12 -6.07
CA PRO A 112 18.87 9.04 -5.23
C PRO A 112 19.32 7.65 -5.68
N VAL A 113 19.39 7.44 -6.99
CA VAL A 113 19.77 6.14 -7.57
C VAL A 113 21.20 5.80 -7.18
N LYS A 114 22.14 6.74 -7.29
CA LYS A 114 23.51 6.49 -6.85
C LYS A 114 23.57 6.17 -5.36
N VAL A 115 22.86 6.93 -4.50
CA VAL A 115 22.82 6.66 -3.05
C VAL A 115 22.35 5.23 -2.77
N PHE A 116 21.26 4.80 -3.41
CA PHE A 116 20.71 3.46 -3.18
C PHE A 116 21.57 2.34 -3.77
N ARG A 117 22.21 2.57 -4.92
CA ARG A 117 23.15 1.60 -5.52
C ARG A 117 24.43 1.47 -4.67
N ASP A 118 24.96 2.55 -4.13
CA ASP A 118 26.12 2.52 -3.22
C ASP A 118 25.77 1.77 -1.91
N LEU A 119 24.57 2.01 -1.36
CA LEU A 119 24.04 1.24 -0.22
C LEU A 119 23.88 -0.25 -0.55
N GLN A 120 23.39 -0.57 -1.76
CA GLN A 120 23.23 -1.96 -2.20
C GLN A 120 24.59 -2.66 -2.31
N GLN A 121 25.57 -2.03 -2.97
CA GLN A 121 26.91 -2.59 -3.18
C GLN A 121 27.68 -2.79 -1.88
N SER A 122 27.54 -1.87 -0.93
CA SER A 122 28.18 -1.96 0.38
C SER A 122 27.44 -2.86 1.38
N GLY A 123 26.25 -3.37 1.02
CA GLY A 123 25.39 -4.18 1.91
C GLY A 123 24.59 -3.36 2.93
N HIS A 124 24.83 -2.06 3.06
CA HIS A 124 24.14 -1.19 4.02
C HIS A 124 22.64 -1.03 3.69
N LEU A 125 22.23 -1.22 2.43
CA LEU A 125 20.80 -1.17 2.08
C LEU A 125 19.98 -2.15 2.92
N LEU A 126 20.44 -3.40 3.06
CA LEU A 126 19.72 -4.41 3.84
C LEU A 126 19.98 -4.29 5.35
N ARG A 127 20.99 -3.53 5.77
CA ARG A 127 21.21 -3.15 7.17
C ARG A 127 20.23 -2.07 7.62
N TYR A 128 19.97 -1.06 6.77
CA TYR A 128 19.12 0.08 7.11
C TYR A 128 17.64 -0.11 6.70
N ILE A 129 17.41 -0.78 5.57
CA ILE A 129 16.08 -1.03 5.00
C ILE A 129 15.99 -2.51 4.56
N PRO A 130 16.00 -3.47 5.51
CA PRO A 130 15.91 -4.90 5.22
C PRO A 130 14.67 -5.29 4.40
N GLU A 131 13.62 -4.47 4.40
CA GLU A 131 12.38 -4.67 3.65
C GLU A 131 12.61 -4.75 2.12
N TYR A 132 13.70 -4.18 1.61
CA TYR A 132 14.07 -4.34 0.19
C TYR A 132 14.52 -5.76 -0.17
N LYS A 133 14.84 -6.62 0.80
CA LYS A 133 15.33 -7.99 0.53
C LYS A 133 14.42 -8.75 -0.42
N GLY A 134 13.10 -8.60 -0.27
CA GLY A 134 12.11 -9.27 -1.11
C GLY A 134 11.90 -8.62 -2.47
N ALA A 135 12.36 -7.39 -2.69
CA ALA A 135 12.24 -6.68 -3.95
C ALA A 135 13.48 -6.83 -4.85
N ILE A 136 14.66 -7.03 -4.26
CA ILE A 136 15.92 -7.22 -5.00
C ILE A 136 15.86 -8.55 -5.77
N GLY A 137 15.99 -8.48 -7.10
CA GLY A 137 15.97 -9.66 -7.97
C GLY A 137 14.58 -10.28 -8.14
N LEU A 138 13.53 -9.66 -7.59
CA LEU A 138 12.17 -10.15 -7.76
C LEU A 138 11.68 -9.84 -9.18
N ASP A 139 11.56 -10.88 -10.00
CA ASP A 139 10.93 -10.80 -11.31
C ASP A 139 9.42 -10.55 -11.15
N GLN A 140 8.93 -9.55 -11.89
CA GLN A 140 7.51 -9.17 -11.92
C GLN A 140 6.65 -10.17 -12.71
N HIS A 141 7.26 -11.10 -13.46
CA HIS A 141 6.64 -12.18 -14.22
C HIS A 141 5.44 -11.70 -15.06
N SER A 142 5.65 -10.60 -15.79
CA SER A 142 4.66 -9.95 -16.64
C SER A 142 5.33 -9.47 -17.94
N PRO A 143 4.67 -9.60 -19.09
CA PRO A 143 5.23 -9.22 -20.40
C PRO A 143 5.46 -7.72 -20.55
N TYR A 144 4.99 -6.92 -19.59
CA TYR A 144 5.09 -5.46 -19.59
C TYR A 144 6.25 -4.91 -18.75
N HIS A 145 7.11 -5.78 -18.21
CA HIS A 145 8.22 -5.38 -17.35
C HIS A 145 9.53 -6.03 -17.79
N THR A 146 10.54 -5.20 -18.06
CA THR A 146 11.90 -5.67 -18.37
C THR A 146 12.75 -5.82 -17.11
N TYR A 147 12.36 -5.15 -16.02
CA TYR A 147 13.15 -4.99 -14.81
C TYR A 147 12.61 -5.81 -13.62
N SER A 148 13.53 -6.23 -12.74
CA SER A 148 13.18 -6.65 -11.39
C SER A 148 12.47 -5.52 -10.63
N VAL A 149 11.72 -5.83 -9.57
CA VAL A 149 11.01 -4.79 -8.78
C VAL A 149 11.99 -3.71 -8.29
N PHE A 150 13.15 -4.09 -7.75
CA PHE A 150 14.13 -3.12 -7.30
C PHE A 150 14.67 -2.25 -8.44
N ASP A 151 15.01 -2.84 -9.58
CA ASP A 151 15.55 -2.09 -10.72
C ASP A 151 14.49 -1.15 -11.32
N HIS A 152 13.23 -1.59 -11.39
CA HIS A 152 12.09 -0.74 -11.75
C HIS A 152 11.97 0.48 -10.83
N ILE A 153 12.05 0.27 -9.50
CA ILE A 153 12.02 1.35 -8.52
C ILE A 153 13.18 2.33 -8.77
N MET A 154 14.38 1.86 -9.10
CA MET A 154 15.52 2.73 -9.40
C MET A 154 15.30 3.57 -10.67
N GLU A 155 14.81 2.96 -11.76
CA GLU A 155 14.48 3.67 -12.99
C GLU A 155 13.39 4.73 -12.78
N ALA A 156 12.32 4.40 -12.06
CA ALA A 156 11.30 5.36 -11.68
C ALA A 156 11.86 6.48 -10.80
N THR A 157 12.73 6.14 -9.84
CA THR A 157 13.32 7.11 -8.90
C THR A 157 14.23 8.11 -9.62
N ALA A 158 14.94 7.69 -10.67
CA ALA A 158 15.74 8.59 -11.50
C ALA A 158 14.91 9.76 -12.07
N TYR A 159 13.64 9.51 -12.39
CA TYR A 159 12.73 10.51 -12.96
C TYR A 159 12.36 11.63 -11.97
N VAL A 160 12.41 11.36 -10.67
CA VAL A 160 12.12 12.33 -9.62
C VAL A 160 13.37 12.90 -8.94
N ALA A 161 14.56 12.59 -9.47
CA ALA A 161 15.81 13.19 -9.00
C ALA A 161 15.78 14.72 -9.15
N GLY A 162 16.29 15.43 -8.15
CA GLY A 162 16.31 16.90 -8.10
C GLY A 162 14.98 17.56 -7.73
N THR A 163 13.94 16.77 -7.40
CA THR A 163 12.63 17.32 -7.00
C THR A 163 12.61 17.73 -5.52
N ASN A 164 12.07 16.87 -4.65
CA ASN A 164 12.08 17.04 -3.22
C ASN A 164 12.10 15.68 -2.53
N LEU A 165 12.44 15.70 -1.24
CA LEU A 165 12.60 14.49 -0.44
C LEU A 165 11.34 13.62 -0.36
N LYS A 166 10.16 14.25 -0.30
CA LYS A 166 8.86 13.56 -0.27
C LYS A 166 8.63 12.75 -1.55
N MET A 167 8.91 13.33 -2.71
CA MET A 167 8.76 12.65 -4.00
C MET A 167 9.76 11.51 -4.15
N VAL A 168 11.03 11.75 -3.79
CA VAL A 168 12.08 10.73 -3.86
C VAL A 168 11.72 9.52 -3.00
N TRP A 169 11.34 9.72 -1.73
CA TRP A 169 10.93 8.61 -0.87
C TRP A 169 9.64 7.93 -1.32
N SER A 170 8.69 8.69 -1.86
CA SER A 170 7.45 8.11 -2.39
C SER A 170 7.72 7.15 -3.53
N VAL A 171 8.62 7.50 -4.46
CA VAL A 171 8.96 6.61 -5.58
C VAL A 171 9.89 5.48 -5.14
N LEU A 172 10.84 5.72 -4.24
CA LEU A 172 11.66 4.64 -3.66
C LEU A 172 10.80 3.55 -3.01
N LEU A 173 9.70 3.93 -2.37
CA LEU A 173 8.86 3.02 -1.60
C LEU A 173 7.57 2.58 -2.32
N HIS A 174 7.22 3.13 -3.49
CA HIS A 174 5.89 2.93 -4.10
C HIS A 174 5.56 1.44 -4.30
N ASP A 175 6.56 0.66 -4.72
CA ASP A 175 6.42 -0.75 -5.08
C ASP A 175 7.10 -1.70 -4.09
N ILE A 176 7.66 -1.20 -2.98
CA ILE A 176 8.38 -2.04 -2.01
C ILE A 176 7.49 -3.16 -1.43
N GLY A 177 6.18 -2.93 -1.36
CA GLY A 177 5.19 -3.92 -0.94
C GLY A 177 5.11 -5.15 -1.84
N LYS A 178 5.55 -5.08 -3.11
CA LYS A 178 5.60 -6.24 -4.03
C LYS A 178 6.53 -7.34 -3.50
N GLY A 179 7.58 -6.95 -2.79
CA GLY A 179 8.55 -7.87 -2.16
C GLY A 179 8.05 -8.51 -0.86
N TYR A 180 6.87 -8.16 -0.38
CA TYR A 180 6.35 -8.72 0.87
C TYR A 180 5.78 -10.13 0.66
N PRO A 181 6.04 -11.09 1.58
CA PRO A 181 5.55 -12.47 1.44
C PRO A 181 4.03 -12.54 1.23
N GLY A 182 3.61 -13.33 0.24
CA GLY A 182 2.19 -13.56 -0.07
C GLY A 182 1.48 -12.46 -0.89
N ILE A 183 2.20 -11.40 -1.29
CA ILE A 183 1.66 -10.34 -2.17
C ILE A 183 1.67 -10.77 -3.64
N LYS A 184 2.74 -11.40 -4.11
CA LYS A 184 2.79 -12.02 -5.43
C LYS A 184 1.91 -13.28 -5.43
N GLN A 185 0.91 -13.29 -6.29
CA GLN A 185 -0.09 -14.35 -6.39
C GLN A 185 -0.31 -14.73 -7.84
N PHE A 186 -0.52 -16.01 -8.09
CA PHE A 186 -0.91 -16.55 -9.39
C PHE A 186 -2.39 -16.89 -9.31
N LEU A 187 -3.20 -16.42 -10.26
CA LEU A 187 -4.64 -16.61 -10.20
C LEU A 187 -5.15 -17.55 -11.29
N GLY A 188 -6.20 -18.28 -10.95
CA GLY A 188 -7.00 -19.03 -11.90
C GLY A 188 -8.49 -18.75 -11.73
N VAL A 189 -9.26 -19.15 -12.73
CA VAL A 189 -10.72 -19.14 -12.71
C VAL A 189 -11.22 -20.55 -12.98
N VAL A 190 -12.08 -21.04 -12.11
CA VAL A 190 -12.71 -22.35 -12.25
C VAL A 190 -13.68 -22.31 -13.45
N VAL A 191 -13.46 -23.17 -14.45
CA VAL A 191 -14.24 -23.18 -15.70
C VAL A 191 -15.39 -24.17 -15.66
N GLU A 192 -15.27 -25.23 -14.88
CA GLU A 192 -16.32 -26.21 -14.60
C GLU A 192 -16.32 -26.55 -13.10
N PRO A 193 -17.48 -26.79 -12.46
CA PRO A 193 -17.54 -27.11 -11.04
C PRO A 193 -16.68 -28.33 -10.70
N TYR A 194 -15.93 -28.24 -9.60
CA TYR A 194 -15.05 -29.31 -9.13
C TYR A 194 -14.84 -29.20 -7.62
N ALA A 195 -14.94 -30.31 -6.90
CA ALA A 195 -14.86 -30.35 -5.44
C ALA A 195 -15.79 -29.30 -4.79
N SER A 196 -15.28 -28.43 -3.93
CA SER A 196 -16.03 -27.34 -3.29
C SER A 196 -16.18 -26.08 -4.15
N TYR A 197 -15.61 -26.05 -5.36
CA TYR A 197 -15.55 -24.84 -6.19
C TYR A 197 -16.65 -24.81 -7.25
N SER A 198 -17.30 -23.65 -7.34
CA SER A 198 -18.29 -23.32 -8.35
C SER A 198 -17.65 -22.74 -9.60
N LYS A 199 -18.37 -22.84 -10.72
CA LYS A 199 -17.98 -22.20 -11.98
C LYS A 199 -17.83 -20.69 -11.77
N LYS A 200 -16.74 -20.12 -12.30
CA LYS A 200 -16.27 -18.72 -12.16
C LYS A 200 -15.64 -18.36 -10.82
N ASP A 201 -15.49 -19.31 -9.90
CA ASP A 201 -14.72 -19.05 -8.68
C ASP A 201 -13.29 -18.64 -9.04
N ARG A 202 -12.80 -17.60 -8.37
CA ARG A 202 -11.40 -17.16 -8.47
C ARG A 202 -10.59 -17.89 -7.43
N VAL A 203 -9.48 -18.47 -7.85
CA VAL A 203 -8.62 -19.30 -7.02
C VAL A 203 -7.18 -18.82 -7.09
N VAL A 204 -6.44 -18.96 -6.00
CA VAL A 204 -5.00 -18.74 -5.97
C VAL A 204 -4.31 -20.06 -6.29
N ILE A 205 -3.38 -20.03 -7.24
CA ILE A 205 -2.60 -21.17 -7.70
C ILE A 205 -1.30 -21.21 -6.90
N GLU A 206 -1.27 -22.00 -5.83
CA GLU A 206 -0.16 -22.05 -4.87
C GLU A 206 1.14 -22.54 -5.50
N ASN A 207 1.07 -23.47 -6.46
CA ASN A 207 2.21 -23.96 -7.22
C ASN A 207 2.48 -23.14 -8.50
N GLY A 208 1.81 -21.99 -8.68
CA GLY A 208 1.89 -21.20 -9.92
C GLY A 208 3.30 -20.72 -10.26
N GLU A 209 4.08 -20.32 -9.26
CA GLU A 209 5.49 -19.91 -9.44
C GLU A 209 6.34 -21.08 -9.94
N ARG A 210 6.22 -22.24 -9.28
CA ARG A 210 6.96 -23.46 -9.64
C ARG A 210 6.64 -23.92 -11.05
N ILE A 211 5.38 -23.82 -11.48
CA ILE A 211 4.97 -24.18 -12.84
C ILE A 211 5.65 -23.27 -13.87
N ARG A 212 5.67 -21.95 -13.62
CA ARG A 212 6.36 -21.01 -14.52
C ARG A 212 7.87 -21.27 -14.60
N GLU A 213 8.49 -21.63 -13.50
CA GLU A 213 9.92 -21.94 -13.42
C GLU A 213 10.27 -23.33 -13.99
N GLY A 214 9.28 -24.09 -14.47
CA GLY A 214 9.48 -25.44 -14.99
C GLY A 214 9.83 -26.47 -13.90
N LEU A 215 9.63 -26.11 -12.62
CA LEU A 215 9.86 -26.97 -11.45
C LEU A 215 8.63 -27.82 -11.08
N ASP A 216 7.53 -27.63 -11.80
CA ASP A 216 6.27 -28.36 -11.70
C ASP A 216 5.67 -28.48 -13.11
N SER A 217 5.15 -29.65 -13.47
CA SER A 217 4.60 -29.94 -14.81
C SER A 217 3.29 -29.18 -15.09
N GLY A 218 2.60 -28.71 -14.06
CA GLY A 218 1.30 -28.05 -14.20
C GLY A 218 0.17 -28.99 -14.63
N GLU A 219 0.32 -30.30 -14.42
CA GLU A 219 -0.76 -31.28 -14.64
C GLU A 219 -1.95 -31.05 -13.68
N SER A 220 -1.66 -30.53 -12.49
CA SER A 220 -2.65 -30.06 -11.53
C SER A 220 -2.22 -28.73 -10.89
N TYR A 221 -3.20 -27.95 -10.46
CA TYR A 221 -3.00 -26.73 -9.69
C TYR A 221 -3.29 -27.00 -8.23
N ARG A 222 -2.45 -26.48 -7.33
CA ARG A 222 -2.72 -26.47 -5.90
C ARG A 222 -3.55 -25.26 -5.52
N VAL A 223 -4.72 -25.50 -4.92
CA VAL A 223 -5.63 -24.46 -4.44
C VAL A 223 -6.09 -24.83 -3.04
N ASN A 224 -5.79 -23.98 -2.05
CA ASN A 224 -6.07 -24.23 -0.64
C ASN A 224 -5.55 -25.61 -0.17
N GLY A 225 -4.38 -26.01 -0.65
CA GLY A 225 -3.79 -27.34 -0.39
C GLY A 225 -4.36 -28.51 -1.23
N GLU A 226 -5.48 -28.33 -1.93
CA GLU A 226 -6.10 -29.35 -2.78
C GLU A 226 -5.49 -29.37 -4.19
N ALA A 227 -5.31 -30.56 -4.77
CA ALA A 227 -4.85 -30.71 -6.15
C ALA A 227 -6.04 -30.75 -7.11
N ILE A 228 -6.17 -29.73 -7.96
CA ILE A 228 -7.24 -29.59 -8.93
C ILE A 228 -6.68 -29.83 -10.34
N PRO A 229 -7.21 -30.78 -11.13
CA PRO A 229 -6.72 -31.04 -12.48
C PRO A 229 -6.82 -29.80 -13.37
N LYS A 230 -5.80 -29.55 -14.20
CA LYS A 230 -5.69 -28.29 -14.97
C LYS A 230 -6.88 -27.98 -15.87
N GLN A 231 -7.62 -29.01 -16.32
CA GLN A 231 -8.81 -28.85 -17.15
C GLN A 231 -9.95 -28.07 -16.46
N TYR A 232 -9.98 -28.04 -15.12
CA TYR A 232 -11.02 -27.34 -14.36
C TYR A 232 -10.68 -25.88 -14.07
N ILE A 233 -9.44 -25.44 -14.32
CA ILE A 233 -8.98 -24.08 -14.01
C ILE A 233 -8.30 -23.48 -15.23
N ARG A 234 -8.78 -22.31 -15.65
CA ARG A 234 -8.10 -21.48 -16.62
C ARG A 234 -7.24 -20.44 -15.90
N THR A 235 -5.97 -20.36 -16.24
CA THR A 235 -5.00 -19.38 -15.70
C THR A 235 -4.03 -18.96 -16.80
N ASP A 236 -3.55 -17.72 -16.75
CA ASP A 236 -2.44 -17.20 -17.57
C ASP A 236 -1.08 -17.32 -16.86
N LEU A 237 -1.10 -17.81 -15.61
CA LEU A 237 0.01 -17.88 -14.68
C LEU A 237 0.76 -16.54 -14.56
N VAL A 238 0.12 -15.39 -14.79
CA VAL A 238 0.79 -14.10 -14.60
C VAL A 238 0.88 -13.79 -13.11
N GLY A 239 2.06 -13.30 -12.68
CA GLY A 239 2.26 -12.86 -11.31
C GLY A 239 1.52 -11.54 -11.05
N HIS A 240 0.57 -11.56 -10.12
CA HIS A 240 -0.15 -10.36 -9.70
C HIS A 240 0.24 -9.96 -8.28
N PHE A 241 0.44 -8.67 -8.06
CA PHE A 241 0.82 -8.12 -6.75
C PHE A 241 -0.39 -7.43 -6.11
N TYR A 242 -1.31 -8.21 -5.57
CA TYR A 242 -2.55 -7.65 -5.01
C TYR A 242 -2.28 -6.97 -3.66
N ASP A 243 -2.84 -5.77 -3.49
CA ASP A 243 -2.77 -4.96 -2.27
C ASP A 243 -1.35 -4.52 -1.86
N HIS A 244 -0.36 -4.62 -2.77
CA HIS A 244 1.02 -4.22 -2.50
C HIS A 244 1.12 -2.75 -2.08
N GLU A 245 0.24 -1.88 -2.57
CA GLU A 245 0.20 -0.46 -2.24
C GLU A 245 -0.14 -0.22 -0.76
N ASN A 246 -1.02 -1.07 -0.19
CA ASN A 246 -1.44 -0.97 1.20
C ASN A 246 -0.33 -1.48 2.14
N VAL A 247 0.37 -2.53 1.73
CA VAL A 247 1.56 -3.02 2.44
C VAL A 247 2.69 -2.00 2.36
N GLY A 248 2.99 -1.47 1.16
CA GLY A 248 4.01 -0.45 0.95
C GLY A 248 3.78 0.79 1.82
N ALA A 249 2.54 1.24 1.95
CA ALA A 249 2.19 2.37 2.82
C ALA A 249 2.47 2.08 4.31
N GLN A 250 2.14 0.88 4.79
CA GLN A 250 2.47 0.46 6.15
C GLN A 250 3.98 0.32 6.36
N LEU A 251 4.72 -0.17 5.37
CA LEU A 251 6.17 -0.24 5.41
C LEU A 251 6.78 1.16 5.46
N ALA A 252 6.27 2.13 4.69
CA ALA A 252 6.73 3.52 4.76
C ALA A 252 6.58 4.12 6.16
N LEU A 253 5.44 3.87 6.83
CA LEU A 253 5.19 4.31 8.21
C LEU A 253 6.12 3.66 9.25
N ARG A 254 6.79 2.54 8.92
CA ARG A 254 7.77 1.87 9.79
C ARG A 254 9.20 2.26 9.46
N ILE A 255 9.54 2.25 8.18
CA ILE A 255 10.88 2.48 7.67
C ILE A 255 11.31 3.92 7.96
N LEU A 256 10.50 4.90 7.56
CA LEU A 256 10.90 6.31 7.60
C LEU A 256 11.14 6.79 9.04
N PRO A 257 10.26 6.52 10.04
CA PRO A 257 10.56 6.88 11.42
C PRO A 257 11.75 6.12 12.00
N ARG A 258 11.94 4.84 11.64
CA ARG A 258 13.10 4.07 12.09
C ARG A 258 14.42 4.68 11.61
N ILE A 259 14.46 5.23 10.40
CA ILE A 259 15.65 5.90 9.85
C ILE A 259 15.67 7.40 10.10
N GLY A 260 14.92 7.89 11.09
CA GLY A 260 15.04 9.25 11.62
C GLY A 260 14.16 10.33 10.98
N TYR A 261 13.23 9.98 10.10
CA TYR A 261 12.22 10.94 9.61
C TYR A 261 11.06 11.08 10.59
N THR A 262 10.33 12.21 10.53
CA THR A 262 9.16 12.39 11.40
C THR A 262 7.99 11.52 10.95
N THR A 263 7.08 11.21 11.88
CA THR A 263 5.85 10.47 11.61
C THR A 263 4.94 11.19 10.62
N GLU A 264 4.93 12.52 10.64
CA GLU A 264 4.14 13.34 9.73
C GLU A 264 4.69 13.23 8.31
N PHE A 265 6.01 13.30 8.14
CA PHE A 265 6.65 13.09 6.84
C PHE A 265 6.40 11.67 6.32
N ALA A 266 6.54 10.67 7.19
CA ALA A 266 6.27 9.28 6.85
C ALA A 266 4.81 9.06 6.40
N HIS A 267 3.86 9.75 7.04
CA HIS A 267 2.45 9.69 6.68
C HIS A 267 2.16 10.28 5.29
N GLU A 268 2.77 11.42 4.95
CA GLU A 268 2.65 11.99 3.61
C GLU A 268 3.18 11.02 2.53
N VAL A 269 4.34 10.42 2.77
CA VAL A 269 4.91 9.42 1.86
C VAL A 269 4.01 8.18 1.78
N ALA A 270 3.51 7.68 2.91
CA ALA A 270 2.62 6.52 2.94
C ALA A 270 1.31 6.76 2.19
N ALA A 271 0.76 7.98 2.24
CA ALA A 271 -0.43 8.35 1.46
C ALA A 271 -0.16 8.28 -0.04
N LEU A 272 1.00 8.77 -0.49
CA LEU A 272 1.41 8.71 -1.89
C LEU A 272 1.69 7.27 -2.35
N VAL A 273 2.40 6.49 -1.55
CA VAL A 273 2.62 5.05 -1.81
C VAL A 273 1.30 4.30 -1.88
N GLN A 274 0.35 4.54 -0.99
CA GLN A 274 -0.96 3.87 -1.04
C GLN A 274 -1.76 4.22 -2.30
N LEU A 275 -1.66 5.45 -2.76
CA LEU A 275 -2.49 5.97 -3.85
C LEU A 275 -1.80 5.90 -5.21
N HIS A 276 -0.56 5.41 -5.30
CA HIS A 276 0.25 5.49 -6.52
C HIS A 276 -0.41 4.81 -7.74
N MET A 277 -1.15 3.72 -7.52
CA MET A 277 -1.85 2.98 -8.58
C MET A 277 -3.19 3.60 -9.00
N THR A 278 -3.68 4.65 -8.32
CA THR A 278 -5.05 5.12 -8.54
C THR A 278 -5.21 6.02 -9.74
N MET A 279 -4.13 6.58 -10.29
CA MET A 279 -4.21 7.43 -11.47
C MET A 279 -4.67 6.62 -12.69
N PRO A 280 -5.71 7.10 -13.42
CA PRO A 280 -6.16 6.47 -14.66
C PRO A 280 -5.04 6.40 -15.71
N ARG A 281 -5.01 5.32 -16.50
CA ARG A 281 -3.94 5.08 -17.50
C ARG A 281 -4.17 5.84 -18.81
N ASP A 282 -5.39 5.81 -19.33
CA ASP A 282 -5.71 6.36 -20.66
C ASP A 282 -6.06 7.85 -20.59
N MET A 283 -5.08 8.68 -20.22
CA MET A 283 -5.29 10.12 -19.98
C MET A 283 -5.80 10.87 -21.20
N ASP A 284 -5.48 10.43 -22.41
CA ASP A 284 -5.93 11.08 -23.66
C ASP A 284 -7.41 10.82 -23.99
N THR A 285 -7.98 9.74 -23.44
CA THR A 285 -9.36 9.31 -23.73
C THR A 285 -10.24 9.28 -22.49
N ILE A 286 -9.73 9.73 -21.35
CA ILE A 286 -10.43 9.65 -20.07
C ILE A 286 -11.69 10.52 -20.06
N ALA A 287 -12.82 9.92 -19.67
CA ALA A 287 -14.06 10.66 -19.46
C ALA A 287 -13.94 11.62 -18.25
N PRO A 288 -14.43 12.88 -18.33
CA PRO A 288 -14.30 13.86 -17.25
C PRO A 288 -14.83 13.40 -15.88
N ASN A 289 -15.87 12.56 -15.85
CA ASN A 289 -16.42 12.03 -14.61
C ASN A 289 -15.45 11.07 -13.88
N VAL A 290 -14.62 10.32 -14.63
CA VAL A 290 -13.61 9.44 -14.04
C VAL A 290 -12.53 10.28 -13.37
N LEU A 291 -12.09 11.36 -14.03
CA LEU A 291 -11.12 12.29 -13.46
C LEU A 291 -11.66 12.99 -12.20
N LYS A 292 -12.93 13.43 -12.21
CA LYS A 292 -13.59 14.00 -11.02
C LYS A 292 -13.62 13.02 -9.84
N LYS A 293 -13.97 11.75 -10.09
CA LYS A 293 -13.99 10.70 -9.05
C LYS A 293 -12.59 10.40 -8.51
N TRP A 294 -11.57 10.40 -9.37
CA TRP A 294 -10.19 10.24 -8.94
C TRP A 294 -9.76 11.41 -8.05
N TYR A 295 -9.99 12.64 -8.48
CA TYR A 295 -9.65 13.84 -7.69
C TYR A 295 -10.35 13.83 -6.33
N ALA A 296 -11.64 13.50 -6.28
CA ALA A 296 -12.38 13.37 -5.03
C ALA A 296 -11.82 12.28 -4.09
N LYS A 297 -11.15 11.26 -4.63
CA LYS A 297 -10.51 10.19 -3.86
C LYS A 297 -9.14 10.57 -3.32
N VAL A 298 -8.35 11.32 -4.08
CA VAL A 298 -6.95 11.61 -3.76
C VAL A 298 -6.72 13.01 -3.18
N GLY A 299 -7.67 13.92 -3.37
CA GLY A 299 -7.64 15.28 -2.83
C GLY A 299 -6.31 16.00 -3.09
N ARG A 300 -5.70 16.48 -2.01
CA ARG A 300 -4.45 17.25 -2.05
C ARG A 300 -3.23 16.52 -2.64
N TYR A 301 -3.31 15.19 -2.78
CA TYR A 301 -2.21 14.38 -3.31
C TYR A 301 -2.21 14.31 -4.85
N ALA A 302 -3.21 14.90 -5.52
CA ALA A 302 -3.42 14.75 -6.96
C ALA A 302 -2.17 15.08 -7.80
N SER A 303 -1.54 16.24 -7.60
CA SER A 303 -0.37 16.67 -8.39
C SER A 303 0.82 15.73 -8.21
N ASP A 304 1.09 15.33 -6.96
CA ASP A 304 2.21 14.47 -6.62
C ASP A 304 2.00 13.07 -7.24
N LEU A 305 0.77 12.56 -7.21
CA LEU A 305 0.41 11.29 -7.83
C LEU A 305 0.54 11.31 -9.36
N MET A 306 0.29 12.46 -10.00
CA MET A 306 0.57 12.61 -11.43
C MET A 306 2.06 12.46 -11.71
N MET A 307 2.92 13.07 -10.89
CA MET A 307 4.36 12.96 -11.04
C MET A 307 4.87 11.54 -10.74
N ILE A 308 4.35 10.87 -9.70
CA ILE A 308 4.66 9.46 -9.40
C ILE A 308 4.24 8.56 -10.56
N ARG A 309 3.08 8.79 -11.16
CA ARG A 309 2.61 8.00 -12.30
C ARG A 309 3.53 8.15 -13.51
N MET A 310 3.96 9.38 -13.82
CA MET A 310 4.90 9.63 -14.90
C MET A 310 6.24 8.93 -14.67
N ALA A 311 6.70 8.88 -13.42
CA ALA A 311 7.90 8.14 -13.02
C ALA A 311 7.74 6.62 -13.17
N ASP A 312 6.65 6.05 -12.63
CA ASP A 312 6.31 4.62 -12.73
C ASP A 312 6.22 4.16 -14.20
N ASP A 313 5.54 4.92 -15.06
CA ASP A 313 5.40 4.55 -16.48
C ASP A 313 6.72 4.63 -17.28
N LYS A 314 7.70 5.41 -16.82
CA LYS A 314 9.04 5.46 -17.42
C LYS A 314 9.93 4.28 -17.01
N GLY A 315 9.67 3.67 -15.86
CA GLY A 315 10.45 2.55 -15.33
C GLY A 315 9.99 1.16 -15.79
N LYS A 316 9.06 1.05 -16.75
CA LYS A 316 8.50 -0.24 -17.21
C LYS A 316 9.28 -0.87 -18.35
#